data_AF-A0A975U2E0-F1
#
_entry.id   AF-A0A975U2E0-F1
#
_cell.length_a   1.000
_cell.length_b   1.000
_cell.length_c   1.000
_cell.angle_alpha   90.00
_cell.angle_beta   90.00
_cell.angle_gamma   90.00
#
_symmetry.space_group_name_H-M   'P 1'
#
loop_
_entity.id
_entity.type
_entity.pdbx_description
1 polymer ?
#
loop_
_entity_poly.entity_id
_entity_poly.type
_entity_poly.pdbx_seq_one_letter_code
_entity_poly.pdbx_strand_id
1 'polypeptide(L)'
;MRDGRPAAVWRGLAFPVGPGDTIDVSAPGVAPSECLPADGSLAPAGPARRWAIIEGVEEAWVLIAGSVADRDAAETRLRRAGLEVLRSGPWLGEPVDGLDADWFVRVVRPPTGRPLAALVEGSLGAHPSAAGPSDEAREDLRARLVRAELDRARAEAAALREEVARLKEDASTAANLAERLAGLEADLARAREELTRQGHGSLPRAPDDASAPAPAPASPRLARRLQEEIATVLESLLPRVRLLRDSIVVASGEFRDRASFYRALRELAESAARPPPSWTKLRGTEGWWERHVSTGEDDAGRLYARALAGGGWEALLSHKGEQDRDIAWLRRLPR
;
A
#
# COMPACT_ATOMS: atom_id res chain seq x y z
N MET A 1 36.19 -10.05 13.87
CA MET A 1 36.64 -8.79 13.21
C MET A 1 37.97 -9.03 12.49
N ARG A 2 38.43 -8.10 11.62
CA ARG A 2 39.75 -8.17 10.95
C ARG A 2 40.93 -8.19 11.93
N ASP A 3 40.74 -7.54 13.07
CA ASP A 3 41.72 -7.45 14.16
C ASP A 3 41.60 -8.62 15.17
N GLY A 4 40.81 -9.65 14.85
CA GLY A 4 40.61 -10.82 15.70
C GLY A 4 39.63 -10.60 16.86
N ARG A 5 39.09 -9.39 17.07
CA ARG A 5 38.08 -9.18 18.10
C ARG A 5 36.78 -9.93 17.79
N PRO A 6 36.07 -10.45 18.81
CA PRO A 6 34.76 -11.05 18.63
C PRO A 6 33.79 -10.02 18.02
N ALA A 7 32.99 -10.49 17.08
CA ALA A 7 32.03 -9.66 16.36
C ALA A 7 30.67 -10.37 16.30
N ALA A 8 29.60 -9.58 16.34
CA ALA A 8 28.25 -10.06 16.09
C ALA A 8 27.73 -9.43 14.80
N VAL A 9 27.00 -10.20 14.00
CA VAL A 9 26.38 -9.71 12.78
C VAL A 9 25.06 -9.03 13.14
N TRP A 10 24.94 -7.75 12.80
CA TRP A 10 23.73 -6.96 12.98
C TRP A 10 23.42 -6.21 11.69
N ARG A 11 22.20 -6.39 11.15
CA ARG A 11 21.76 -5.80 9.86
C ARG A 11 22.73 -6.02 8.69
N GLY A 12 23.33 -7.21 8.61
CA GLY A 12 24.20 -7.61 7.50
C GLY A 12 25.66 -7.13 7.60
N LEU A 13 26.03 -6.44 8.67
CA LEU A 13 27.41 -6.04 8.96
C LEU A 13 27.84 -6.63 10.30
N ALA A 14 29.11 -6.98 10.42
CA ALA A 14 29.73 -7.42 11.66
C ALA A 14 30.21 -6.21 12.47
N PHE A 15 29.78 -6.14 13.72
CA PHE A 15 30.16 -5.11 14.69
C PHE A 15 30.87 -5.77 15.87
N PRO A 16 31.83 -5.08 16.50
CA PRO A 16 32.53 -5.62 17.66
C PRO A 16 31.56 -5.90 18.83
N VAL A 17 31.80 -7.01 19.53
CA VAL A 17 31.07 -7.33 20.76
C VAL A 17 31.81 -6.72 21.94
N GLY A 18 31.13 -5.86 22.68
CA GLY A 18 31.60 -5.25 23.91
C GLY A 18 31.35 -6.13 25.14
N PRO A 19 31.68 -5.63 26.35
CA PRO A 19 31.41 -6.33 27.59
C PRO A 19 29.92 -6.65 27.76
N GLY A 20 29.63 -7.84 28.30
CA GLY A 20 28.27 -8.29 28.57
C GLY A 20 27.47 -8.68 27.32
N ASP A 21 28.14 -9.21 26.29
CA ASP A 21 27.53 -9.68 25.03
C ASP A 21 26.72 -8.61 24.29
N THR A 22 27.11 -7.35 24.46
CA THR A 22 26.47 -6.20 23.80
C THR A 22 27.14 -5.90 22.47
N ILE A 23 26.35 -5.58 21.44
CA ILE A 23 26.88 -5.23 20.11
C ILE A 23 27.17 -3.73 20.10
N ASP A 24 28.42 -3.34 19.86
CA ASP A 24 28.79 -1.92 19.69
C ASP A 24 28.51 -1.46 18.25
N VAL A 25 27.29 -1.03 18.02
CA VAL A 25 26.84 -0.49 16.72
C VAL A 25 27.36 0.92 16.41
N SER A 26 28.09 1.55 17.35
CA SER A 26 28.72 2.85 17.11
C SER A 26 30.06 2.73 16.38
N ALA A 27 30.68 1.54 16.42
CA ALA A 27 31.87 1.24 15.65
C ALA A 27 31.56 1.04 14.16
N PRO A 28 32.53 1.27 13.24
CA PRO A 28 32.33 0.97 11.82
C PRO A 28 32.05 -0.52 11.58
N GLY A 29 30.89 -0.82 11.00
CA GLY A 29 30.52 -2.17 10.61
C GLY A 29 31.35 -2.67 9.43
N VAL A 30 31.85 -3.90 9.51
CA VAL A 30 32.62 -4.56 8.44
C VAL A 30 31.81 -5.70 7.84
N ALA A 31 32.02 -6.00 6.55
CA ALA A 31 31.31 -7.12 5.95
C ALA A 31 31.72 -8.43 6.65
N PRO A 32 30.80 -9.38 6.91
CA PRO A 32 31.13 -10.64 7.58
C PRO A 32 32.24 -11.43 6.87
N SER A 33 32.30 -11.36 5.53
CA SER A 33 33.37 -11.95 4.71
C SER A 33 34.76 -11.36 4.96
N GLU A 34 34.83 -10.20 5.63
CA GLU A 34 36.07 -9.54 6.01
C GLU A 34 36.51 -9.88 7.44
N CYS A 35 35.69 -10.62 8.20
CA CYS A 35 36.02 -11.04 9.56
C CYS A 35 36.79 -12.36 9.57
N LEU A 36 37.73 -12.49 10.50
CA LEU A 36 38.40 -13.77 10.75
C LEU A 36 37.43 -14.74 11.45
N PRO A 37 37.39 -16.03 11.06
CA PRO A 37 36.65 -17.06 11.77
C PRO A 37 37.13 -17.21 13.22
N ALA A 38 36.20 -17.50 14.14
CA ALA A 38 36.48 -17.58 15.58
C ALA A 38 37.41 -18.74 15.95
N ASP A 39 37.51 -19.77 15.11
CA ASP A 39 38.35 -20.95 15.30
C ASP A 39 39.76 -20.81 14.73
N GLY A 40 40.09 -19.66 14.12
CA GLY A 40 41.37 -19.44 13.46
C GLY A 40 41.61 -20.32 12.23
N SER A 41 40.60 -21.09 11.78
CA SER A 41 40.70 -21.83 10.55
C SER A 41 40.69 -20.84 9.39
N LEU A 42 41.68 -20.93 8.51
CA LEU A 42 41.63 -20.25 7.22
C LEU A 42 40.42 -20.85 6.49
N ALA A 43 39.31 -20.11 6.46
CA ALA A 43 38.14 -20.48 5.67
C ALA A 43 38.64 -20.93 4.28
N PRO A 44 38.25 -22.12 3.79
CA PRO A 44 38.76 -22.63 2.53
C PRO A 44 38.57 -21.56 1.47
N ALA A 45 39.68 -21.04 0.95
CA ALA A 45 39.74 -19.89 0.04
C ALA A 45 39.24 -20.24 -1.38
N GLY A 46 38.29 -21.15 -1.47
CA GLY A 46 37.50 -21.37 -2.66
C GLY A 46 36.48 -20.23 -2.78
N PRO A 47 36.24 -19.69 -3.98
CA PRO A 47 35.13 -18.77 -4.18
C PRO A 47 33.83 -19.50 -3.79
N ALA A 48 33.18 -19.05 -2.71
CA ALA A 48 31.91 -19.63 -2.28
C ALA A 48 30.89 -19.48 -3.42
N ARG A 49 30.16 -20.57 -3.73
CA ARG A 49 29.04 -20.53 -4.68
C ARG A 49 28.06 -19.47 -4.21
N ARG A 50 27.71 -18.54 -5.12
CA ARG A 50 26.79 -17.44 -4.83
C ARG A 50 25.36 -17.75 -5.25
N TRP A 51 25.20 -18.70 -6.17
CA TRP A 51 23.90 -19.10 -6.67
C TRP A 51 23.89 -20.57 -7.13
N ALA A 52 22.70 -21.14 -7.26
CA ALA A 52 22.43 -22.46 -7.81
C ALA A 52 21.06 -22.46 -8.51
N ILE A 53 20.75 -23.50 -9.27
CA ILE A 53 19.46 -23.64 -9.98
C ILE A 53 18.83 -24.97 -9.61
N ILE A 54 17.54 -24.92 -9.28
CA ILE A 54 16.67 -26.10 -9.24
C ILE A 54 15.76 -26.00 -10.47
N GLU A 55 15.93 -26.92 -11.43
CA GLU A 55 15.10 -26.96 -12.63
C GLU A 55 13.79 -27.71 -12.39
N GLY A 56 12.67 -27.09 -12.77
CA GLY A 56 11.37 -27.72 -12.92
C GLY A 56 10.95 -27.84 -14.40
N VAL A 57 9.71 -28.30 -14.62
CA VAL A 57 9.17 -28.55 -15.97
C VAL A 57 8.93 -27.23 -16.72
N GLU A 58 8.14 -26.33 -16.15
CA GLU A 58 7.78 -25.03 -16.74
C GLU A 58 8.51 -23.84 -16.08
N GLU A 59 9.14 -24.09 -14.95
CA GLU A 59 9.72 -23.07 -14.09
C GLU A 59 10.99 -23.55 -13.42
N ALA A 60 11.77 -22.62 -12.88
CA ALA A 60 12.97 -22.93 -12.14
C ALA A 60 13.18 -21.94 -10.99
N TRP A 61 13.91 -22.39 -9.97
CA TRP A 61 14.32 -21.58 -8.84
C TRP A 61 15.81 -21.28 -8.94
N VAL A 62 16.15 -20.00 -9.05
CA VAL A 62 17.52 -19.51 -8.91
C VAL A 62 17.74 -19.19 -7.44
N LEU A 63 18.53 -20.02 -6.78
CA LEU A 63 18.88 -19.86 -5.37
C LEU A 63 20.05 -18.90 -5.23
N ILE A 64 20.05 -18.08 -4.19
CA ILE A 64 21.03 -17.01 -3.99
C ILE A 64 21.45 -16.98 -2.52
N ALA A 65 22.76 -17.02 -2.29
CA ALA A 65 23.35 -16.77 -0.97
C ALA A 65 23.62 -15.26 -0.79
N GLY A 66 23.39 -14.75 0.43
CA GLY A 66 23.74 -13.41 0.82
C GLY A 66 22.56 -12.56 1.28
N SER A 67 22.66 -11.26 1.02
CA SER A 67 21.72 -10.26 1.53
C SER A 67 20.48 -10.11 0.65
N VAL A 68 19.46 -9.45 1.21
CA VAL A 68 18.26 -9.00 0.48
C VAL A 68 18.60 -8.18 -0.78
N ALA A 69 19.71 -7.43 -0.74
CA ALA A 69 20.21 -6.62 -1.84
C ALA A 69 20.87 -7.47 -2.94
N ASP A 70 21.54 -8.58 -2.57
CA ASP A 70 22.09 -9.54 -3.53
C ASP A 70 20.96 -10.22 -4.32
N ARG A 71 19.87 -10.55 -3.62
CA ARG A 71 18.62 -11.06 -4.22
C ARG A 71 17.99 -10.05 -5.19
N ASP A 72 17.88 -8.77 -4.82
CA ASP A 72 17.32 -7.72 -5.71
C ASP A 72 18.21 -7.47 -6.94
N ALA A 73 19.53 -7.47 -6.74
CA ALA A 73 20.50 -7.31 -7.81
C ALA A 73 20.43 -8.47 -8.79
N ALA A 74 20.32 -9.70 -8.30
CA ALA A 74 20.18 -10.88 -9.13
C ALA A 74 18.84 -10.90 -9.89
N GLU A 75 17.72 -10.60 -9.23
CA GLU A 75 16.42 -10.47 -9.89
C GLU A 75 16.48 -9.47 -11.04
N THR A 76 17.07 -8.29 -10.80
CA THR A 76 17.24 -7.25 -11.81
C THR A 76 18.09 -7.73 -13.00
N ARG A 77 19.18 -8.46 -12.74
CA ARG A 77 20.06 -9.01 -13.80
C ARG A 77 19.36 -10.10 -14.61
N LEU A 78 18.62 -10.99 -13.97
CA LEU A 78 17.83 -12.05 -14.62
C LEU A 78 16.76 -11.44 -15.54
N ARG A 79 16.03 -10.41 -15.09
CA ARG A 79 15.07 -9.67 -15.92
C ARG A 79 15.73 -9.03 -17.15
N ARG A 80 16.89 -8.39 -16.97
CA ARG A 80 17.66 -7.79 -18.09
C ARG A 80 18.15 -8.83 -19.11
N ALA A 81 18.40 -10.05 -18.66
CA ALA A 81 18.76 -11.17 -19.53
C ALA A 81 17.56 -11.79 -20.27
N GLY A 82 16.36 -11.23 -20.10
CA GLY A 82 15.14 -11.67 -20.76
C GLY A 82 14.42 -12.82 -20.05
N LEU A 83 14.79 -13.15 -18.81
CA LEU A 83 14.05 -14.14 -18.02
C LEU A 83 12.83 -13.48 -17.38
N GLU A 84 11.68 -14.13 -17.51
CA GLU A 84 10.46 -13.73 -16.83
C GLU A 84 10.52 -14.18 -15.36
N VAL A 85 10.72 -13.22 -14.46
CA VAL A 85 10.71 -13.47 -13.01
C VAL A 85 9.27 -13.39 -12.49
N LEU A 86 8.80 -14.53 -11.97
CA LEU A 86 7.47 -14.69 -11.40
C LEU A 86 7.40 -14.18 -9.95
N ARG A 87 8.41 -14.51 -9.14
CA ARG A 87 8.46 -14.20 -7.70
C ARG A 87 9.87 -14.28 -7.15
N SER A 88 10.19 -13.50 -6.12
CA SER A 88 11.39 -13.69 -5.28
C SER A 88 11.01 -13.72 -3.79
N GLY A 89 11.86 -14.32 -2.96
CA GLY A 89 11.60 -14.43 -1.52
C GLY A 89 12.68 -15.22 -0.77
N PRO A 90 12.54 -15.37 0.56
CA PRO A 90 13.45 -16.18 1.37
C PRO A 90 13.35 -17.66 0.96
N TRP A 91 14.50 -18.34 0.87
CA TRP A 91 14.54 -19.78 0.63
C TRP A 91 14.38 -20.52 1.94
N LEU A 92 13.34 -21.38 2.00
CA LEU A 92 13.03 -22.20 3.18
C LEU A 92 13.13 -23.70 2.88
N GLY A 93 13.64 -24.07 1.70
CA GLY A 93 13.80 -25.45 1.28
C GLY A 93 15.09 -26.09 1.82
N GLU A 94 15.40 -27.29 1.33
CA GLU A 94 16.64 -27.97 1.67
C GLU A 94 17.85 -27.22 1.07
N PRO A 95 19.01 -27.23 1.75
CA PRO A 95 20.26 -26.76 1.17
C PRO A 95 20.58 -27.50 -0.12
N VAL A 96 21.18 -26.80 -1.08
CA VAL A 96 21.68 -27.43 -2.32
C VAL A 96 23.19 -27.62 -2.17
N ASP A 97 23.72 -28.73 -2.70
CA ASP A 97 25.13 -29.10 -2.53
C ASP A 97 26.09 -27.94 -2.82
N GLY A 98 26.76 -27.48 -1.77
CA GLY A 98 27.74 -26.40 -1.81
C GLY A 98 27.16 -24.99 -1.92
N LEU A 99 25.85 -24.78 -1.72
CA LEU A 99 25.21 -23.47 -1.61
C LEU A 99 24.22 -23.42 -0.44
N ASP A 100 24.53 -22.58 0.54
CA ASP A 100 23.58 -22.16 1.57
C ASP A 100 22.79 -20.97 1.04
N ALA A 101 21.65 -21.26 0.42
CA ALA A 101 20.81 -20.23 -0.16
C ALA A 101 19.93 -19.57 0.90
N ASP A 102 20.00 -18.24 0.98
CA ASP A 102 19.13 -17.43 1.83
C ASP A 102 17.85 -17.02 1.08
N TRP A 103 17.94 -16.93 -0.25
CA TRP A 103 16.89 -16.40 -1.12
C TRP A 103 16.66 -17.26 -2.36
N PHE A 104 15.49 -17.11 -2.97
CA PHE A 104 15.20 -17.62 -4.30
C PHE A 104 14.62 -16.55 -5.21
N VAL A 105 14.83 -16.74 -6.51
CA VAL A 105 14.15 -16.04 -7.60
C VAL A 105 13.55 -17.10 -8.53
N ARG A 106 12.22 -17.15 -8.60
CA ARG A 106 11.46 -18.08 -9.44
C ARG A 106 11.25 -17.48 -10.83
N VAL A 107 11.66 -18.22 -11.85
CA VAL A 107 11.62 -17.78 -13.27
C VAL A 107 10.86 -18.78 -14.12
N VAL A 108 10.23 -18.29 -15.19
CA VAL A 108 9.68 -19.14 -16.26
C VAL A 108 10.82 -19.76 -17.06
N ARG A 109 10.72 -21.06 -17.36
CA ARG A 109 11.68 -21.74 -18.21
C ARG A 109 11.50 -21.25 -19.66
N PRO A 110 12.54 -20.71 -20.32
CA PRO A 110 12.40 -20.27 -21.70
C PRO A 110 12.09 -21.46 -22.62
N PRO A 111 11.10 -21.35 -23.53
CA PRO A 111 10.52 -22.50 -24.23
C PRO A 111 11.50 -23.23 -25.15
N THR A 112 12.44 -22.54 -25.80
CA THR A 112 13.50 -23.15 -26.62
C THR A 112 14.63 -22.15 -26.92
N GLY A 113 15.90 -22.56 -26.79
CA GLY A 113 17.02 -21.86 -27.43
C GLY A 113 18.35 -21.90 -26.67
N ARG A 114 18.36 -21.56 -25.38
CA ARG A 114 19.57 -21.59 -24.54
C ARG A 114 19.29 -22.33 -23.23
N PRO A 115 20.22 -23.17 -22.74
CA PRO A 115 20.11 -23.76 -21.42
C PRO A 115 19.92 -22.67 -20.36
N LEU A 116 18.97 -22.86 -19.44
CA LEU A 116 18.70 -21.91 -18.37
C LEU A 116 19.96 -21.62 -17.55
N ALA A 117 20.75 -22.66 -17.26
CA ALA A 117 22.03 -22.54 -16.58
C ALA A 117 22.97 -21.53 -17.25
N ALA A 118 23.10 -21.57 -18.58
CA ALA A 118 23.95 -20.65 -19.32
C ALA A 118 23.42 -19.20 -19.29
N LEU A 119 22.10 -19.01 -19.27
CA LEU A 119 21.48 -17.69 -19.13
C LEU A 119 21.73 -17.10 -17.73
N VAL A 120 21.52 -17.90 -16.69
CA VAL A 120 21.74 -17.50 -15.31
C VAL A 120 23.23 -17.22 -15.07
N GLU A 121 24.12 -18.07 -15.58
CA GLU A 121 25.57 -17.88 -15.47
C GLU A 121 26.04 -16.61 -16.19
N GLY A 122 25.55 -16.36 -17.41
CA GLY A 122 25.83 -15.11 -18.12
C GLY A 122 25.32 -13.86 -17.40
N SER A 123 24.29 -14.01 -16.56
CA SER A 123 23.67 -12.90 -15.82
C SER A 123 24.29 -12.66 -14.44
N LEU A 124 24.61 -13.73 -13.72
CA LEU A 124 25.03 -13.70 -12.32
C LEU A 124 26.53 -13.95 -12.13
N GLY A 125 27.23 -14.38 -13.18
CA GLY A 125 28.64 -14.74 -13.18
C GLY A 125 28.88 -16.25 -13.06
N ALA A 126 30.11 -16.66 -13.34
CA ALA A 126 30.54 -18.08 -13.38
C ALA A 126 30.28 -18.81 -12.07
N HIS A 127 29.90 -20.08 -12.18
CA HIS A 127 29.69 -20.98 -11.04
C HIS A 127 31.05 -21.39 -10.45
N PRO A 128 31.40 -21.01 -9.21
CA PRO A 128 32.64 -21.51 -8.64
C PRO A 128 32.48 -22.98 -8.21
N SER A 129 33.52 -23.78 -8.45
CA SER A 129 33.59 -25.18 -8.08
C SER A 129 34.02 -25.35 -6.62
N ALA A 130 33.57 -26.44 -5.99
CA ALA A 130 33.25 -26.53 -4.56
C ALA A 130 34.42 -26.78 -3.60
N ALA A 131 34.43 -26.02 -2.50
CA ALA A 131 34.66 -26.51 -1.15
C ALA A 131 33.62 -25.81 -0.26
N GLY A 132 32.60 -26.55 0.19
CA GLY A 132 31.48 -25.98 0.95
C GLY A 132 31.83 -25.72 2.42
N PRO A 133 31.08 -24.83 3.11
CA PRO A 133 31.19 -24.66 4.57
C PRO A 133 30.78 -25.93 5.32
N SER A 134 31.24 -26.11 6.57
CA SER A 134 30.90 -27.27 7.41
C SER A 134 29.42 -27.28 7.80
N ASP A 135 28.85 -28.46 8.02
CA ASP A 135 27.42 -28.62 8.36
C ASP A 135 27.02 -27.89 9.65
N GLU A 136 27.92 -27.79 10.64
CA GLU A 136 27.68 -27.01 11.86
C GLU A 136 27.48 -25.51 11.59
N ALA A 137 28.26 -24.91 10.68
CA ALA A 137 28.10 -23.50 10.31
C ALA A 137 26.76 -23.25 9.60
N ARG A 138 26.23 -24.25 8.90
CA ARG A 138 24.93 -24.20 8.21
C ARG A 138 23.77 -24.26 9.19
N GLU A 139 23.83 -25.15 10.17
CA GLU A 139 22.81 -25.25 11.22
C GLU A 139 22.74 -23.96 12.05
N ASP A 140 23.89 -23.38 12.40
CA ASP A 140 23.94 -22.11 13.15
C ASP A 140 23.39 -20.93 12.35
N LEU A 141 23.67 -20.85 11.04
CA LEU A 141 23.07 -19.83 10.18
C LEU A 141 21.54 -20.00 10.09
N ARG A 142 21.05 -21.22 9.90
CA ARG A 142 19.61 -21.52 9.84
C ARG A 142 18.91 -21.15 11.15
N ALA A 143 19.49 -21.53 12.28
CA ALA A 143 18.95 -21.19 13.60
C ALA A 143 18.86 -19.67 13.81
N ARG A 144 19.86 -18.91 13.34
CA ARG A 144 19.86 -17.44 13.41
C ARG A 144 18.78 -16.82 12.52
N LEU A 145 18.62 -17.28 11.29
CA LEU A 145 17.59 -16.79 10.37
C LEU A 145 16.18 -17.05 10.89
N VAL A 146 15.92 -18.28 11.35
CA VAL A 146 14.63 -18.64 11.96
C VAL A 146 14.34 -17.79 13.19
N ARG A 147 15.35 -17.52 14.03
CA ARG A 147 15.20 -16.65 15.20
C ARG A 147 14.89 -15.21 14.79
N ALA A 148 15.58 -14.66 13.79
CA ALA A 148 15.33 -13.32 13.29
C ALA A 148 13.90 -13.16 12.72
N GLU A 149 13.41 -14.13 11.96
CA GLU A 149 12.04 -14.13 11.45
C GLU A 149 11.00 -14.29 12.56
N LEU A 150 11.28 -15.13 13.57
CA LEU A 150 10.42 -15.26 14.74
C LEU A 150 10.33 -13.93 15.52
N ASP A 151 11.45 -13.24 15.72
CA ASP A 151 11.49 -11.96 16.42
C ASP A 151 10.75 -10.86 15.63
N ARG A 152 10.89 -10.86 14.29
CA ARG A 152 10.11 -9.98 13.41
C ARG A 152 8.60 -10.24 13.52
N ALA A 153 8.18 -11.50 13.44
CA ALA A 153 6.78 -11.89 13.55
C ALA A 153 6.21 -11.53 14.94
N ARG A 154 7.01 -11.64 16.01
CA ARG A 154 6.62 -11.22 17.36
C ARG A 154 6.45 -9.70 17.47
N ALA A 155 7.34 -8.91 16.86
CA ALA A 155 7.24 -7.46 16.84
C ALA A 155 5.98 -7.00 16.07
N GLU A 156 5.70 -7.61 14.92
CA GLU A 156 4.49 -7.34 14.14
C GLU A 156 3.22 -7.70 14.92
N ALA A 157 3.20 -8.88 15.56
CA ALA A 157 2.08 -9.29 16.40
C ALA A 157 1.88 -8.37 17.62
N ALA A 158 2.95 -7.79 18.19
CA ALA A 158 2.84 -6.81 19.26
C ALA A 158 2.23 -5.49 18.76
N ALA A 159 2.71 -4.97 17.63
CA ALA A 159 2.18 -3.74 17.01
C ALA A 159 0.69 -3.88 16.65
N LEU A 160 0.29 -5.02 16.06
CA LEU A 160 -1.12 -5.29 15.75
C LEU A 160 -2.00 -5.37 17.01
N ARG A 161 -1.47 -5.90 18.13
CA ARG A 161 -2.21 -5.93 19.41
C ARG A 161 -2.40 -4.52 19.97
N GLU A 162 -1.39 -3.67 19.89
CA GLU A 162 -1.50 -2.26 20.30
C GLU A 162 -2.52 -1.50 19.44
N GLU A 163 -2.51 -1.72 18.13
CA GLU A 163 -3.50 -1.12 17.22
C GLU A 163 -4.93 -1.59 17.53
N VAL A 164 -5.13 -2.89 17.78
CA VAL A 164 -6.43 -3.42 18.20
C VAL A 164 -6.88 -2.83 19.54
N ALA A 165 -5.96 -2.64 20.49
CA ALA A 165 -6.27 -2.00 21.77
C ALA A 165 -6.72 -0.54 21.58
N ARG A 166 -5.99 0.22 20.76
CA ARG A 166 -6.34 1.60 20.39
C ARG A 166 -7.71 1.68 19.74
N LEU A 167 -7.97 0.84 18.73
CA LEU A 167 -9.27 0.82 18.03
C LEU A 167 -10.43 0.46 18.97
N LYS A 168 -10.21 -0.38 19.97
CA LYS A 168 -11.23 -0.69 20.99
C LYS A 168 -11.51 0.50 21.91
N GLU A 169 -10.48 1.26 22.28
CA GLU A 169 -10.62 2.49 23.07
C GLU A 169 -11.37 3.57 22.27
N ASP A 170 -11.03 3.75 20.99
CA ASP A 170 -11.73 4.66 20.08
C ASP A 170 -13.20 4.27 19.93
N ALA A 171 -13.50 2.98 19.75
CA ALA A 171 -14.87 2.48 19.66
C ALA A 171 -15.68 2.70 20.95
N SER A 172 -15.06 2.48 22.12
CA SER A 172 -15.67 2.78 23.42
C SER A 172 -15.98 4.27 23.59
N THR A 173 -15.02 5.13 23.20
CA THR A 173 -15.19 6.58 23.21
C THR A 173 -16.33 7.01 22.30
N ALA A 174 -16.41 6.45 21.09
CA ALA A 174 -17.48 6.72 20.14
C ALA A 174 -18.85 6.30 20.69
N ALA A 175 -18.94 5.14 21.35
CA ALA A 175 -20.17 4.66 21.98
C ALA A 175 -20.63 5.61 23.11
N ASN A 176 -19.72 6.06 23.98
CA ASN A 176 -20.02 7.01 25.04
C ASN A 176 -20.47 8.37 24.49
N LEU A 177 -19.87 8.84 23.40
CA LEU A 177 -20.29 10.08 22.72
C LEU A 177 -21.68 9.95 22.11
N ALA A 178 -21.99 8.80 21.49
CA ALA A 178 -23.31 8.52 20.94
C ALA A 178 -24.39 8.52 22.03
N GLU A 179 -24.13 7.91 23.18
CA GLU A 179 -25.04 7.93 24.33
C GLU A 179 -25.27 9.36 24.86
N ARG A 180 -24.20 10.16 24.99
CA ARG A 180 -24.32 11.56 25.40
C ARG A 180 -25.12 12.40 24.41
N LEU A 181 -24.93 12.18 23.11
CA LEU A 181 -25.70 12.85 22.06
C LEU A 181 -27.19 12.50 22.16
N ALA A 182 -27.53 11.22 22.32
CA ALA A 182 -28.91 10.78 22.51
C ALA A 182 -29.55 11.42 23.76
N GLY A 183 -28.79 11.55 24.86
CA GLY A 183 -29.23 12.25 26.06
C GLY A 183 -29.52 13.74 25.82
N LEU A 184 -28.62 14.44 25.14
CA LEU A 184 -28.79 15.85 24.79
C LEU A 184 -29.95 16.09 23.82
N GLU A 185 -30.17 15.18 22.87
CA GLU A 185 -31.33 15.24 21.96
C GLU A 185 -32.64 15.09 22.71
N ALA A 186 -32.71 14.18 23.69
CA ALA A 186 -33.87 14.02 24.55
C ALA A 186 -34.12 15.26 25.43
N ASP A 187 -33.07 15.87 26.01
CA ASP A 187 -33.16 17.12 26.76
C ASP A 187 -33.69 18.27 25.88
N LEU A 188 -33.17 18.39 24.66
CA LEU A 188 -33.58 19.41 23.71
C LEU A 188 -35.04 19.23 23.29
N ALA A 189 -35.49 17.99 23.10
CA ALA A 189 -36.89 17.67 22.84
C ALA A 189 -37.79 18.11 24.01
N ARG A 190 -37.42 17.80 25.26
CA ARG A 190 -38.14 18.26 26.47
C ARG A 190 -38.22 19.78 26.57
N ALA A 191 -37.12 20.47 26.31
CA ALA A 191 -37.06 21.93 26.35
C ALA A 191 -37.96 22.58 25.29
N ARG A 192 -38.02 22.01 24.08
CA ARG A 192 -38.94 22.46 23.02
C ARG A 192 -40.40 22.26 23.39
N GLU A 193 -40.73 21.12 24.00
CA GLU A 193 -42.08 20.84 24.48
C GLU A 193 -42.51 21.81 25.60
N GLU A 194 -41.60 22.09 26.55
CA GLU A 194 -41.82 23.08 27.60
C GLU A 194 -42.05 24.48 27.01
N LEU A 195 -41.21 24.92 26.06
CA LEU A 195 -41.39 26.20 25.38
C LEU A 195 -42.73 26.27 24.63
N THR A 196 -43.17 25.16 24.03
CA THR A 196 -44.47 25.08 23.35
C THR A 196 -45.63 25.17 24.35
N ARG A 197 -45.50 24.52 25.53
CA ARG A 197 -46.48 24.62 26.62
C ARG A 197 -46.55 26.04 27.20
N GLN A 198 -45.41 26.72 27.35
CA GLN A 198 -45.34 28.10 27.82
C GLN A 198 -45.81 29.11 26.76
N GLY A 199 -45.64 28.79 25.47
CA GLY A 199 -46.02 29.61 24.31
C GLY A 199 -47.52 29.58 23.95
N HIS A 200 -48.39 29.00 24.78
CA HIS A 200 -49.86 29.07 24.62
C HIS A 200 -50.41 30.45 25.03
N GLY A 201 -49.85 31.50 24.41
CA GLY A 201 -50.39 32.85 24.31
C GLY A 201 -50.42 33.25 22.83
N SER A 202 -51.51 32.87 22.14
CA SER A 202 -52.02 33.40 20.87
C SER A 202 -51.02 33.89 19.81
N LEU A 203 -50.75 33.04 18.81
CA LEU A 203 -50.50 33.51 17.45
C LEU A 203 -51.52 32.88 16.48
N PRO A 204 -52.04 33.65 15.49
CA PRO A 204 -53.10 33.19 14.61
C PRO A 204 -52.58 32.10 13.67
N ARG A 205 -53.34 31.01 13.63
CA ARG A 205 -53.14 29.82 12.80
C ARG A 205 -53.34 30.15 11.32
N ALA A 206 -52.31 29.95 10.51
CA ALA A 206 -52.44 29.86 9.05
C ALA A 206 -52.86 28.42 8.67
N PRO A 207 -53.66 28.23 7.60
CA PRO A 207 -54.26 26.93 7.29
C PRO A 207 -53.25 25.95 6.70
N ASP A 208 -53.40 24.71 7.16
CA ASP A 208 -52.74 23.49 6.76
C ASP A 208 -53.02 23.14 5.29
N ASP A 209 -51.99 22.69 4.56
CA ASP A 209 -52.15 21.84 3.39
C ASP A 209 -51.26 20.60 3.52
N ALA A 210 -51.90 19.45 3.32
CA ALA A 210 -51.44 18.14 3.74
C ALA A 210 -50.61 17.42 2.68
N SER A 211 -49.53 16.75 3.09
CA SER A 211 -48.98 15.55 2.44
C SER A 211 -48.04 14.81 3.38
N ALA A 212 -48.24 13.49 3.49
CA ALA A 212 -47.58 12.58 4.43
C ALA A 212 -46.06 12.51 4.24
N PRO A 213 -45.25 12.32 5.31
CA PRO A 213 -43.80 12.29 5.18
C PRO A 213 -43.28 10.89 4.83
N ALA A 214 -42.59 10.83 3.70
CA ALA A 214 -41.59 9.82 3.35
C ALA A 214 -40.46 9.76 4.42
N PRO A 215 -39.66 8.67 4.50
CA PRO A 215 -38.58 8.52 5.48
C PRO A 215 -37.71 9.78 5.56
N ALA A 216 -37.54 10.28 6.79
CA ALA A 216 -36.93 11.58 7.05
C ALA A 216 -35.53 11.66 6.41
N PRO A 217 -35.27 12.63 5.51
CA PRO A 217 -33.92 12.85 4.99
C PRO A 217 -32.98 13.18 6.16
N ALA A 218 -31.74 12.70 6.07
CA ALA A 218 -30.68 13.11 6.98
C ALA A 218 -30.69 14.63 7.13
N SER A 219 -30.55 15.13 8.36
CA SER A 219 -30.74 16.56 8.62
C SER A 219 -29.89 17.40 7.65
N PRO A 220 -30.45 18.44 6.99
CA PRO A 220 -29.75 19.20 5.96
C PRO A 220 -28.44 19.85 6.45
N ARG A 221 -28.27 19.95 7.78
CA ARG A 221 -27.05 20.42 8.43
C ARG A 221 -25.90 19.42 8.35
N LEU A 222 -26.15 18.11 8.51
CA LEU A 222 -25.10 17.10 8.44
C LEU A 222 -24.58 16.92 7.00
N ALA A 223 -25.49 16.91 6.03
CA ALA A 223 -25.12 16.86 4.61
C ALA A 223 -24.24 18.06 4.22
N ARG A 224 -24.62 19.27 4.65
CA ARG A 224 -23.84 20.48 4.40
C ARG A 224 -22.46 20.45 5.05
N ARG A 225 -22.37 20.00 6.31
CA ARG A 225 -21.08 19.89 7.01
C ARG A 225 -20.13 18.93 6.29
N LEU A 226 -20.63 17.77 5.88
CA LEU A 226 -19.83 16.80 5.11
C LEU A 226 -19.37 17.39 3.77
N GLN A 227 -20.22 18.14 3.07
CA GLN A 227 -19.84 18.82 1.83
C GLN A 227 -18.71 19.83 2.07
N GLU A 228 -18.79 20.63 3.13
CA GLU A 228 -17.77 21.60 3.53
C GLU A 228 -16.44 20.91 3.90
N GLU A 229 -16.49 19.79 4.61
CA GLU A 229 -15.31 18.99 4.95
C GLU A 229 -14.65 18.40 3.70
N ILE A 230 -15.42 17.79 2.79
CA ILE A 230 -14.91 17.25 1.53
C ILE A 230 -14.28 18.36 0.68
N ALA A 231 -14.95 19.51 0.55
CA ALA A 231 -14.44 20.66 -0.19
C ALA A 231 -13.08 21.10 0.34
N THR A 232 -12.98 21.28 1.67
CA THR A 232 -11.76 21.74 2.35
C THR A 232 -10.59 20.78 2.14
N VAL A 233 -10.84 19.47 2.27
CA VAL A 233 -9.82 18.43 2.09
C VAL A 233 -9.32 18.40 0.65
N LEU A 234 -10.22 18.46 -0.33
CA LEU A 234 -9.85 18.41 -1.74
C LEU A 234 -9.10 19.67 -2.18
N GLU A 235 -9.50 20.85 -1.71
CA GLU A 235 -8.79 22.10 -1.98
C GLU A 235 -7.37 22.09 -1.37
N SER A 236 -7.22 21.55 -0.17
CA SER A 236 -5.93 21.47 0.54
C SER A 236 -4.98 20.44 -0.08
N LEU A 237 -5.48 19.25 -0.39
CA LEU A 237 -4.64 18.12 -0.82
C LEU A 237 -4.46 18.03 -2.33
N LEU A 238 -5.45 18.48 -3.11
CA LEU A 238 -5.48 18.36 -4.56
C LEU A 238 -5.72 19.71 -5.25
N PRO A 239 -4.89 20.74 -4.98
CA PRO A 239 -5.13 22.11 -5.47
C PRO A 239 -5.09 22.23 -7.01
N ARG A 240 -4.57 21.21 -7.70
CA ARG A 240 -4.51 21.14 -9.17
C ARG A 240 -5.77 20.54 -9.81
N VAL A 241 -6.75 20.13 -9.01
CA VAL A 241 -7.99 19.50 -9.50
C VAL A 241 -9.17 20.39 -9.11
N ARG A 242 -9.82 21.00 -10.11
CA ARG A 242 -11.02 21.80 -9.95
C ARG A 242 -12.25 20.96 -10.19
N LEU A 243 -13.05 20.74 -9.14
CA LEU A 243 -14.34 20.08 -9.27
C LEU A 243 -15.37 21.01 -9.94
N LEU A 244 -16.19 20.44 -10.81
CA LEU A 244 -17.25 21.13 -11.53
C LEU A 244 -18.62 20.77 -10.97
N ARG A 245 -19.57 21.72 -11.08
CA ARG A 245 -20.98 21.57 -10.70
C ARG A 245 -21.14 21.01 -9.28
N ASP A 246 -22.13 20.12 -9.12
CA ASP A 246 -22.57 19.54 -7.88
C ASP A 246 -21.76 18.28 -7.52
N SER A 247 -20.53 18.12 -8.03
CA SER A 247 -19.67 16.93 -7.79
C SER A 247 -19.51 16.62 -6.30
N ILE A 248 -19.42 17.66 -5.45
CA ILE A 248 -19.30 17.52 -4.00
C ILE A 248 -20.62 17.03 -3.40
N VAL A 249 -21.76 17.52 -3.90
CA VAL A 249 -23.09 17.08 -3.49
C VAL A 249 -23.25 15.60 -3.83
N VAL A 250 -22.95 15.21 -5.08
CA VAL A 250 -22.97 13.82 -5.55
C VAL A 250 -22.06 12.93 -4.70
N ALA A 251 -20.80 13.34 -4.47
CA ALA A 251 -19.87 12.58 -3.64
C ALA A 251 -20.35 12.43 -2.19
N SER A 252 -21.01 13.46 -1.64
CA SER A 252 -21.51 13.42 -0.26
C SER A 252 -22.75 12.54 -0.11
N GLY A 253 -23.68 12.59 -1.08
CA GLY A 253 -25.01 11.99 -0.99
C GLY A 253 -25.14 10.61 -1.64
N GLU A 254 -24.50 10.40 -2.79
CA GLU A 254 -24.70 9.20 -3.63
C GLU A 254 -23.61 8.13 -3.41
N PHE A 255 -22.47 8.49 -2.80
CA PHE A 255 -21.34 7.59 -2.61
C PHE A 255 -21.24 7.17 -1.15
N ARG A 256 -21.51 5.88 -0.89
CA ARG A 256 -21.33 5.25 0.42
C ARG A 256 -19.86 5.14 0.79
N ASP A 257 -19.03 4.69 -0.17
CA ASP A 257 -17.57 4.73 -0.08
C ASP A 257 -17.00 5.70 -1.12
N ARG A 258 -16.12 6.61 -0.65
CA ARG A 258 -15.50 7.66 -1.46
C ARG A 258 -14.04 7.35 -1.80
N ALA A 259 -13.51 6.21 -1.35
CA ALA A 259 -12.11 5.84 -1.56
C ALA A 259 -11.75 5.71 -3.06
N SER A 260 -12.67 5.17 -3.88
CA SER A 260 -12.46 5.09 -5.33
C SER A 260 -12.43 6.47 -5.99
N PHE A 261 -13.30 7.38 -5.54
CA PHE A 261 -13.35 8.76 -6.02
C PHE A 261 -12.05 9.50 -5.68
N TYR A 262 -11.60 9.45 -4.42
CA TYR A 262 -10.36 10.10 -4.00
C TYR A 262 -9.13 9.53 -4.71
N ARG A 263 -9.05 8.21 -4.92
CA ARG A 263 -7.98 7.61 -5.73
C ARG A 263 -7.97 8.14 -7.16
N ALA A 264 -9.14 8.26 -7.79
CA ALA A 264 -9.23 8.77 -9.15
C ALA A 264 -8.79 10.24 -9.26
N LEU A 265 -9.15 11.09 -8.29
CA LEU A 265 -8.66 12.48 -8.25
C LEU A 265 -7.16 12.56 -7.99
N ARG A 266 -6.61 11.71 -7.11
CA ARG A 266 -5.17 11.66 -6.85
C ARG A 266 -4.38 11.28 -8.11
N GLU A 267 -4.84 10.26 -8.85
CA GLU A 267 -4.22 9.86 -10.12
C GLU A 267 -4.21 11.00 -11.14
N LEU A 268 -5.27 11.82 -11.20
CA LEU A 268 -5.28 13.03 -12.03
C LEU A 268 -4.25 14.04 -11.52
N ALA A 269 -4.22 14.35 -10.22
CA ALA A 269 -3.30 15.34 -9.65
C ALA A 269 -1.81 14.99 -9.87
N GLU A 270 -1.48 13.69 -9.84
CA GLU A 270 -0.14 13.16 -10.13
C GLU A 270 0.21 13.22 -11.63
N SER A 271 -0.80 13.29 -12.51
CA SER A 271 -0.63 13.32 -13.95
C SER A 271 -0.59 14.76 -14.48
N ALA A 272 0.50 15.15 -15.14
CA ALA A 272 0.73 16.56 -15.51
C ALA A 272 -0.28 17.11 -16.54
N ALA A 273 -0.36 16.49 -17.72
CA ALA A 273 -1.20 16.94 -18.83
C ALA A 273 -1.76 15.79 -19.68
N ARG A 274 -1.36 14.54 -19.38
CA ARG A 274 -1.84 13.35 -20.05
C ARG A 274 -2.76 12.58 -19.11
N PRO A 275 -3.90 12.06 -19.58
CA PRO A 275 -4.77 11.23 -18.75
C PRO A 275 -4.01 9.99 -18.24
N PRO A 276 -4.28 9.53 -17.01
CA PRO A 276 -3.76 8.25 -16.54
C PRO A 276 -4.23 7.09 -17.42
N PRO A 277 -3.50 5.95 -17.47
CA PRO A 277 -3.84 4.81 -18.32
C PRO A 277 -5.23 4.19 -18.05
N SER A 278 -5.76 4.38 -16.84
CA SER A 278 -7.07 3.89 -16.39
C SER A 278 -8.26 4.69 -16.95
N TRP A 279 -8.01 5.73 -17.76
CA TRP A 279 -9.03 6.63 -18.29
C TRP A 279 -9.25 6.41 -19.78
N THR A 280 -10.52 6.42 -20.20
CA THR A 280 -10.93 6.27 -21.60
C THR A 280 -11.37 7.61 -22.17
N LYS A 281 -11.18 7.82 -23.48
CA LYS A 281 -11.62 9.06 -24.13
C LYS A 281 -13.14 9.10 -24.23
N LEU A 282 -13.76 10.17 -23.73
CA LEU A 282 -15.22 10.33 -23.78
C LEU A 282 -15.66 10.61 -25.23
N ARG A 283 -16.63 9.84 -25.73
CA ARG A 283 -17.11 9.96 -27.12
C ARG A 283 -17.95 11.24 -27.31
N GLY A 284 -17.61 11.99 -28.35
CA GLY A 284 -18.35 13.20 -28.74
C GLY A 284 -18.07 14.44 -27.89
N THR A 285 -17.09 14.37 -26.99
CA THR A 285 -16.67 15.51 -26.16
C THR A 285 -15.15 15.64 -26.25
N GLU A 286 -14.66 16.60 -27.02
CA GLU A 286 -13.23 16.74 -27.30
C GLU A 286 -12.44 17.17 -26.05
N GLY A 287 -11.28 16.52 -25.80
CA GLY A 287 -10.43 16.79 -24.65
C GLY A 287 -10.91 16.19 -23.33
N TRP A 288 -12.08 15.55 -23.31
CA TRP A 288 -12.63 14.90 -22.12
C TRP A 288 -12.32 13.41 -22.07
N TRP A 289 -12.08 12.95 -20.85
CA TRP A 289 -11.78 11.57 -20.49
C TRP A 289 -12.78 11.12 -19.42
N GLU A 290 -13.06 9.83 -19.38
CA GLU A 290 -13.96 9.23 -18.41
C GLU A 290 -13.28 8.07 -17.68
N ARG A 291 -13.72 7.82 -16.44
CA ARG A 291 -13.34 6.66 -15.65
C ARG A 291 -14.52 6.20 -14.79
N HIS A 292 -14.64 4.88 -14.65
CA HIS A 292 -15.59 4.28 -13.71
C HIS A 292 -15.11 4.45 -12.27
N VAL A 293 -16.04 4.80 -11.38
CA VAL A 293 -15.77 4.97 -9.96
C VAL A 293 -16.80 4.18 -9.18
N SER A 294 -16.36 3.31 -8.28
CA SER A 294 -17.27 2.58 -7.40
C SER A 294 -17.93 3.55 -6.41
N THR A 295 -19.23 3.35 -6.18
CA THR A 295 -20.05 4.07 -5.19
C THR A 295 -19.95 3.46 -3.79
N GLY A 296 -19.28 2.30 -3.67
CA GLY A 296 -19.26 1.46 -2.47
C GLY A 296 -20.35 0.39 -2.46
N GLU A 297 -21.38 0.53 -3.30
CA GLU A 297 -22.43 -0.49 -3.49
C GLU A 297 -22.35 -1.13 -4.88
N ASP A 298 -22.04 -0.32 -5.90
CA ASP A 298 -21.89 -0.73 -7.28
C ASP A 298 -20.85 0.14 -8.04
N ASP A 299 -20.78 -0.02 -9.37
CA ASP A 299 -19.93 0.77 -10.27
C ASP A 299 -20.74 1.82 -11.07
N ALA A 300 -21.77 2.40 -10.45
CA ALA A 300 -22.64 3.40 -11.09
C ALA A 300 -22.01 4.79 -11.24
N GLY A 301 -20.88 5.06 -10.59
CA GLY A 301 -20.19 6.34 -10.66
C GLY A 301 -19.37 6.52 -11.95
N ARG A 302 -19.36 7.74 -12.49
CA ARG A 302 -18.46 8.16 -13.58
C ARG A 302 -17.77 9.45 -13.18
N LEU A 303 -16.46 9.51 -13.38
CA LEU A 303 -15.69 10.72 -13.25
C LEU A 303 -15.22 11.14 -14.64
N TYR A 304 -15.60 12.35 -15.04
CA TYR A 304 -15.17 12.97 -16.29
C TYR A 304 -14.07 13.98 -15.99
N ALA A 305 -13.01 14.03 -16.79
CA ALA A 305 -11.93 14.98 -16.60
C ALA A 305 -11.38 15.57 -17.90
N ARG A 306 -10.91 16.81 -17.83
CA ARG A 306 -10.22 17.51 -18.91
C ARG A 306 -8.99 18.23 -18.34
N ALA A 307 -7.86 18.13 -19.05
CA ALA A 307 -6.64 18.85 -18.70
C ALA A 307 -6.77 20.34 -19.01
N LEU A 308 -6.26 21.20 -18.13
CA LEU A 308 -6.21 22.64 -18.31
C LEU A 308 -4.87 23.09 -18.92
N ALA A 309 -4.90 24.16 -19.72
CA ALA A 309 -3.71 24.71 -20.39
C ALA A 309 -2.59 25.15 -19.42
N GLY A 310 -2.93 25.52 -18.17
CA GLY A 310 -1.98 25.92 -17.13
C GLY A 310 -1.40 24.77 -16.30
N GLY A 311 -1.71 23.52 -16.64
CA GLY A 311 -1.38 22.36 -15.83
C GLY A 311 -2.40 22.19 -14.69
N GLY A 312 -3.07 21.04 -14.65
CA GLY A 312 -4.18 20.78 -13.75
C GLY A 312 -5.36 20.19 -14.49
N TRP A 313 -6.42 19.90 -13.75
CA TRP A 313 -7.57 19.15 -14.23
C TRP A 313 -8.87 19.82 -13.80
N GLU A 314 -9.84 19.83 -14.70
CA GLU A 314 -11.24 19.94 -14.33
C GLU A 314 -11.81 18.53 -14.20
N ALA A 315 -12.60 18.29 -13.16
CA ALA A 315 -13.25 17.00 -12.95
C ALA A 315 -14.73 17.16 -12.59
N LEU A 316 -15.57 16.31 -13.16
CA LEU A 316 -17.02 16.24 -12.90
C LEU A 316 -17.37 14.82 -12.47
N LEU A 317 -17.81 14.66 -11.23
CA LEU A 317 -18.34 13.39 -10.72
C LEU A 317 -19.84 13.32 -11.02
N SER A 318 -20.28 12.19 -11.58
CA SER A 318 -21.66 11.95 -11.99
C SER A 318 -22.13 10.58 -11.51
N HIS A 319 -23.37 10.51 -11.05
CA HIS A 319 -24.05 9.24 -10.74
C HIS A 319 -24.93 8.81 -11.93
N LYS A 320 -25.22 7.51 -12.05
CA LYS A 320 -25.89 6.91 -13.23
C LYS A 320 -27.15 7.63 -13.70
N GLY A 321 -27.97 8.14 -12.78
CA GLY A 321 -29.19 8.90 -13.13
C GLY A 321 -28.94 10.26 -13.77
N GLU A 322 -27.74 10.84 -13.63
CA GLU A 322 -27.39 12.19 -14.08
C GLU A 322 -26.43 12.22 -15.28
N GLN A 323 -25.86 11.08 -15.66
CA GLN A 323 -24.79 10.98 -16.66
C GLN A 323 -25.16 11.61 -18.01
N ASP A 324 -26.36 11.36 -18.54
CA ASP A 324 -26.79 11.92 -19.82
C ASP A 324 -26.85 13.45 -19.79
N ARG A 325 -27.35 14.01 -18.67
CA ARG A 325 -27.44 15.46 -18.45
C ARG A 325 -26.05 16.07 -18.34
N ASP A 326 -25.15 15.42 -17.62
CA ASP A 326 -23.78 15.89 -17.41
C ASP A 326 -22.97 15.83 -18.71
N ILE A 327 -23.07 14.74 -19.48
CA ILE A 327 -22.43 14.64 -20.80
C ILE A 327 -22.97 15.73 -21.74
N ALA A 328 -24.28 15.96 -21.75
CA ALA A 328 -24.87 17.02 -22.56
C ALA A 328 -24.39 18.42 -22.13
N TRP A 329 -24.10 18.63 -20.85
CA TRP A 329 -23.52 19.86 -20.33
C TRP A 329 -22.05 20.02 -20.72
N LEU A 330 -21.24 18.96 -20.58
CA LEU A 330 -19.83 18.95 -20.97
C LEU A 330 -19.62 19.29 -22.44
N ARG A 331 -20.53 18.84 -23.33
CA ARG A 331 -20.51 19.18 -24.76
C ARG A 331 -20.72 20.66 -25.08
N ARG A 332 -21.31 21.42 -24.14
CA ARG A 332 -21.57 22.86 -24.30
C ARG A 332 -20.46 23.73 -23.73
N LEU A 333 -19.53 23.16 -22.97
CA LEU A 333 -18.43 23.93 -22.40
C LEU A 333 -17.51 24.43 -23.52
N PRO A 334 -17.03 25.69 -23.42
CA PRO A 334 -16.04 26.20 -24.34
C PRO A 334 -14.76 25.37 -24.25
N ARG A 335 -14.13 25.21 -25.42
CA ARG A 335 -12.90 24.44 -25.58
C ARG A 335 -11.74 25.11 -24.88
#